data_AF-A0A956TZS8-F1
#
_entry.id   AF-A0A956TZS8-F1
#
_cell.length_a   1.000
_cell.length_b   1.000
_cell.length_c   1.000
_cell.angle_alpha   90.00
_cell.angle_beta   90.00
_cell.angle_gamma   90.00
#
_symmetry.space_group_name_H-M   'P 1'
#
loop_
_entity.id
_entity.type
_entity.pdbx_description
1 polymer ?
#
loop_
_entity_poly.entity_id
_entity_poly.type
_entity_poly.pdbx_seq_one_letter_code
_entity_poly.pdbx_strand_id
1 'polypeptide(L)'
;MEKSSMRISAFMNGAALVAVVFVLLFSVQVRPAIPQDAPPAGDAAPAPAAPDAGGADAEGEAEVQAAVSKTIVAVNIEGNKRIASEAIALNITSKVGEPLSAATVREDIKKIYNMGSFEDVSAETEDVPGGVELIYVVKEKPVVADLRIVGNDDIKSDKILEVITVKEGRIIDLSNVKKSQEAISELYSQNGLVGTEVTYSIEPEAEGTVSVTFEIKEGKKAYIKQVNFVGNENLPTKVVKKGLYSKPKGMFSFISKKGLYNPQEIEGDSDRIRTTYIDNGYLDVKVSKPEIVYSDEKKGYIITFKIDEGKQYTVSDLSFAGDLVVPEEELLAILKLKSGEIFRGSLLAEDIAALTTFYGDKGYAFANVEPGFRLDRQNLTVAVSFKIEKGIEVYVRQIDIIGNTRTRDKVIRREIPIQEGQLF
;
A
#
# COMPACT_ATOMS: atom_id res chain seq x y z
N MET A 1 -34.17 -17.66 -12.96
CA MET A 1 -32.85 -17.46 -13.59
C MET A 1 -32.51 -15.98 -13.48
N GLU A 2 -31.71 -15.65 -12.48
CA GLU A 2 -31.31 -14.27 -12.16
C GLU A 2 -30.12 -13.92 -13.06
N LYS A 3 -30.33 -12.99 -14.00
CA LYS A 3 -29.30 -12.59 -14.98
C LYS A 3 -28.35 -11.59 -14.32
N SER A 4 -27.10 -12.00 -14.09
CA SER A 4 -26.06 -11.11 -13.58
C SER A 4 -25.61 -10.16 -14.69
N SER A 5 -25.71 -8.85 -14.47
CA SER A 5 -25.41 -7.81 -15.47
C SER A 5 -24.18 -7.00 -15.08
N MET A 6 -23.23 -6.82 -16.01
CA MET A 6 -21.98 -6.08 -15.80
C MET A 6 -22.03 -4.69 -16.46
N ARG A 7 -21.38 -3.69 -15.84
CA ARG A 7 -21.12 -2.35 -16.39
C ARG A 7 -19.68 -2.30 -16.87
N ILE A 8 -19.44 -1.94 -18.12
CA ILE A 8 -18.08 -1.77 -18.68
C ILE A 8 -17.87 -0.28 -18.97
N SER A 9 -16.88 0.31 -18.31
CA SER A 9 -16.44 1.69 -18.53
C SER A 9 -15.16 1.67 -19.36
N ALA A 10 -15.21 2.10 -20.62
CA ALA A 10 -14.03 2.19 -21.48
C ALA A 10 -13.27 3.49 -21.19
N PHE A 11 -12.12 3.39 -20.52
CA PHE A 11 -11.14 4.49 -20.39
C PHE A 11 -10.02 4.29 -21.41
N MET A 12 -9.86 5.25 -22.33
CA MET A 12 -8.68 5.37 -23.16
C MET A 12 -7.51 5.87 -22.29
N ASN A 13 -6.65 4.95 -21.85
CA ASN A 13 -5.24 5.21 -21.60
C ASN A 13 -4.47 3.87 -21.58
N GLY A 14 -3.56 3.71 -22.53
CA GLY A 14 -2.74 2.52 -22.66
C GLY A 14 -1.62 2.47 -21.64
N ALA A 15 -1.58 1.40 -20.86
CA ALA A 15 -0.37 0.74 -20.37
C ALA A 15 -0.79 -0.61 -19.76
N ALA A 16 -0.31 -1.70 -20.34
CA ALA A 16 -0.56 -3.06 -19.90
C ALA A 16 0.02 -3.28 -18.49
N LEU A 17 -0.83 -3.71 -17.56
CA LEU A 17 -0.44 -4.17 -16.23
C LEU A 17 -0.24 -5.69 -16.28
N VAL A 18 0.95 -6.13 -16.65
CA VAL A 18 1.41 -7.52 -16.48
C VAL A 18 2.58 -7.49 -15.51
N ALA A 19 2.28 -7.50 -14.23
CA ALA A 19 3.23 -7.80 -13.17
C ALA A 19 2.44 -8.17 -11.90
N VAL A 20 3.00 -9.07 -11.11
CA VAL A 20 2.51 -9.55 -9.80
C VAL A 20 1.54 -10.74 -9.82
N VAL A 21 1.99 -11.90 -10.31
CA VAL A 21 1.48 -13.22 -9.86
C VAL A 21 2.61 -14.17 -9.41
N PHE A 22 3.88 -13.85 -9.66
CA PHE A 22 4.99 -14.80 -9.45
C PHE A 22 5.57 -14.90 -8.02
N VAL A 23 4.98 -14.25 -7.01
CA VAL A 23 5.59 -14.17 -5.64
C VAL A 23 4.83 -14.93 -4.54
N LEU A 24 3.64 -15.50 -4.77
CA LEU A 24 2.79 -15.98 -3.66
C LEU A 24 2.67 -17.50 -3.43
N LEU A 25 3.46 -18.37 -4.07
CA LEU A 25 3.28 -19.83 -3.94
C LEU A 25 4.44 -20.63 -3.33
N PHE A 26 5.34 -20.00 -2.57
CA PHE A 26 6.32 -20.73 -1.75
C PHE A 26 6.40 -20.20 -0.33
N SER A 27 5.39 -20.50 0.49
CA SER A 27 5.49 -20.50 1.95
C SER A 27 4.44 -21.45 2.54
N VAL A 28 4.71 -22.75 2.46
CA VAL A 28 4.01 -23.74 3.29
C VAL A 28 4.66 -23.68 4.67
N GLN A 29 4.04 -22.98 5.62
CA GLN A 29 4.32 -23.15 7.03
C GLN A 29 3.31 -24.14 7.61
N VAL A 30 3.80 -25.30 8.02
CA VAL A 30 3.06 -26.29 8.81
C VAL A 30 2.84 -25.68 10.20
N ARG A 31 1.58 -25.40 10.57
CA ARG A 31 1.20 -25.07 11.96
C ARG A 31 0.99 -26.38 12.73
N PRO A 32 1.60 -26.58 13.91
CA PRO A 32 1.15 -27.61 14.83
C PRO A 32 -0.07 -27.12 15.63
N ALA A 33 -0.92 -28.08 15.97
CA ALA A 33 -2.15 -27.93 16.73
C ALA A 33 -1.91 -27.54 18.20
N ILE A 34 -2.78 -26.70 18.75
CA ILE A 34 -2.84 -26.36 20.18
C ILE A 34 -3.69 -27.42 20.89
N PRO A 35 -3.21 -28.07 21.95
CA PRO A 35 -4.09 -28.72 22.91
C PRO A 35 -4.49 -27.75 24.03
N GLN A 36 -5.78 -27.71 24.34
CA GLN A 36 -6.32 -27.11 25.54
C GLN A 36 -5.98 -27.98 26.75
N ASP A 37 -5.44 -27.38 27.81
CA ASP A 37 -5.68 -27.80 29.19
C ASP A 37 -5.38 -26.63 30.16
N ALA A 38 -6.37 -26.29 30.97
CA ALA A 38 -6.23 -25.57 32.26
C ALA A 38 -6.30 -26.64 33.39
N PRO A 39 -6.05 -26.38 34.69
CA PRO A 39 -5.90 -25.12 35.46
C PRO A 39 -4.74 -25.26 36.52
N PRO A 40 -4.72 -24.67 37.76
CA PRO A 40 -5.44 -23.54 38.35
C PRO A 40 -4.53 -22.47 39.04
N ALA A 41 -5.20 -21.49 39.63
CA ALA A 41 -4.73 -20.35 40.42
C ALA A 41 -3.63 -20.62 41.46
N GLY A 42 -2.79 -19.60 41.71
CA GLY A 42 -1.86 -19.56 42.83
C GLY A 42 -1.29 -18.15 43.06
N ASP A 43 -1.59 -17.64 44.25
CA ASP A 43 -0.86 -16.64 45.06
C ASP A 43 -0.69 -15.20 44.57
N ALA A 44 -1.67 -14.40 44.96
CA ALA A 44 -1.44 -13.04 45.44
C ALA A 44 -0.90 -13.07 46.87
N ALA A 45 0.15 -12.29 47.14
CA ALA A 45 0.66 -11.98 48.48
C ALA A 45 0.62 -10.46 48.73
N PRO A 46 0.54 -10.01 49.99
CA PRO A 46 -0.43 -8.99 50.40
C PRO A 46 0.18 -7.63 50.80
N ALA A 47 -0.68 -6.61 50.85
CA ALA A 47 -0.43 -5.34 51.54
C ALA A 47 -0.82 -5.44 53.04
N PRO A 48 -0.20 -4.65 53.94
CA PRO A 48 -0.28 -4.88 55.37
C PRO A 48 -1.50 -4.25 56.09
N ALA A 49 -1.79 -4.90 57.22
CA ALA A 49 -2.72 -4.65 58.31
C ALA A 49 -3.11 -3.19 58.66
N ALA A 50 -4.40 -3.03 58.96
CA ALA A 50 -4.92 -2.08 59.94
C ALA A 50 -5.02 -2.77 61.33
N PRO A 51 -5.07 -2.03 62.45
CA PRO A 51 -5.45 -2.58 63.74
C PRO A 51 -6.97 -2.51 63.99
N ASP A 52 -7.48 -3.60 64.58
CA ASP A 52 -8.68 -3.78 65.41
C ASP A 52 -8.83 -2.66 66.48
N ALA A 53 -9.94 -2.38 67.16
CA ALA A 53 -11.34 -2.85 67.22
C ALA A 53 -12.09 -1.82 68.11
N GLY A 54 -13.42 -1.75 68.01
CA GLY A 54 -14.24 -1.09 69.03
C GLY A 54 -15.61 -0.68 68.51
N GLY A 55 -16.60 -1.55 68.70
CA GLY A 55 -17.96 -1.38 68.17
C GLY A 55 -18.88 -0.51 69.01
N ALA A 56 -20.05 -0.22 68.44
CA ALA A 56 -21.35 -0.16 69.08
C ALA A 56 -22.39 0.21 68.01
N ASP A 57 -23.50 -0.52 68.02
CA ASP A 57 -24.68 -0.34 67.19
C ASP A 57 -25.26 1.08 67.27
N ALA A 58 -25.59 1.66 66.13
CA ALA A 58 -26.64 2.68 66.01
C ALA A 58 -27.09 2.77 64.55
N GLU A 59 -28.36 2.41 64.33
CA GLU A 59 -29.13 2.75 63.15
C GLU A 59 -29.02 4.27 62.90
N GLY A 60 -28.49 4.65 61.75
CA GLY A 60 -28.28 6.03 61.34
C GLY A 60 -28.40 6.12 59.83
N GLU A 61 -29.53 6.66 59.42
CA GLU A 61 -29.96 7.04 58.08
C GLU A 61 -28.84 7.27 57.05
N ALA A 62 -29.02 6.65 55.89
CA ALA A 62 -28.29 6.96 54.68
C ALA A 62 -28.55 8.42 54.26
N GLU A 63 -27.66 9.33 54.64
CA GLU A 63 -27.47 10.58 53.89
C GLU A 63 -26.63 10.25 52.65
N VAL A 64 -27.31 9.76 51.61
CA VAL A 64 -26.88 10.04 50.24
C VAL A 64 -26.99 11.55 50.10
N GLN A 65 -25.89 12.27 50.29
CA GLN A 65 -25.78 13.63 49.79
C GLN A 65 -25.96 13.54 48.28
N ALA A 66 -27.19 13.77 47.83
CA ALA A 66 -27.49 14.12 46.46
C ALA A 66 -26.66 15.36 46.18
N ALA A 67 -25.49 15.16 45.54
CA ALA A 67 -24.80 16.24 44.86
C ALA A 67 -25.85 16.91 43.99
N VAL A 68 -26.26 18.11 44.35
CA VAL A 68 -27.22 18.91 43.59
C VAL A 68 -26.65 18.97 42.19
N SER A 69 -27.25 18.22 41.26
CA SER A 69 -26.80 18.21 39.87
C SER A 69 -27.07 19.60 39.33
N LYS A 70 -26.04 20.45 39.34
CA LYS A 70 -26.17 21.82 38.86
C LYS A 70 -26.66 21.74 37.42
N THR A 71 -27.71 22.50 37.11
CA THR A 71 -28.32 22.50 35.78
C THR A 71 -27.49 23.38 34.86
N ILE A 72 -27.30 22.96 33.61
CA ILE A 72 -26.59 23.74 32.61
C ILE A 72 -27.47 24.92 32.18
N VAL A 73 -27.01 26.14 32.43
CA VAL A 73 -27.74 27.37 32.09
C VAL A 73 -27.28 27.93 30.73
N ALA A 74 -26.02 27.69 30.38
CA ALA A 74 -25.43 28.08 29.10
C ALA A 74 -24.37 27.07 28.67
N VAL A 75 -24.20 26.92 27.35
CA VAL A 75 -23.12 26.14 26.74
C VAL A 75 -22.38 27.03 25.76
N ASN A 76 -21.13 27.35 26.07
CA ASN A 76 -20.29 28.19 25.24
C ASN A 76 -19.10 27.39 24.70
N ILE A 77 -18.55 27.88 23.59
CA ILE A 77 -17.35 27.34 22.98
C ILE A 77 -16.39 28.49 22.78
N GLU A 78 -15.16 28.32 23.28
CA GLU A 78 -14.11 29.34 23.22
C GLU A 78 -12.84 28.78 22.59
N GLY A 79 -12.04 29.67 21.99
CA GLY A 79 -10.75 29.33 21.37
C GLY A 79 -10.83 28.87 19.92
N ASN A 80 -12.04 28.65 19.38
CA ASN A 80 -12.25 28.43 17.96
C ASN A 80 -12.10 29.74 17.16
N LYS A 81 -11.58 29.63 15.94
CA LYS A 81 -11.35 30.74 15.02
C LYS A 81 -11.86 30.43 13.62
N ARG A 82 -11.49 29.28 13.07
CA ARG A 82 -11.85 28.87 11.70
C ARG A 82 -13.08 27.97 11.70
N ILE A 83 -13.27 27.17 12.75
CA ILE A 83 -14.44 26.32 12.91
C ILE A 83 -15.52 27.12 13.63
N ALA A 84 -16.70 27.25 13.03
CA ALA A 84 -17.82 27.96 13.63
C ALA A 84 -18.31 27.24 14.90
N SER A 85 -18.68 28.00 15.94
CA SER A 85 -19.14 27.45 17.21
C SER A 85 -20.38 26.57 17.04
N GLU A 86 -21.26 26.90 16.09
CA GLU A 86 -22.45 26.10 15.75
C GLU A 86 -22.07 24.72 15.24
N ALA A 87 -20.99 24.60 14.44
CA ALA A 87 -20.54 23.32 13.92
C ALA A 87 -20.02 22.40 15.04
N ILE A 88 -19.38 22.98 16.06
CA ILE A 88 -18.93 22.26 17.26
C ILE A 88 -20.14 21.89 18.12
N ALA A 89 -21.09 22.82 18.31
CA ALA A 89 -22.32 22.61 19.08
C ALA A 89 -23.23 21.49 18.49
N LEU A 90 -23.19 21.26 17.17
CA LEU A 90 -23.90 20.15 16.54
C LEU A 90 -23.33 18.76 16.89
N ASN A 91 -22.08 18.70 17.38
CA ASN A 91 -21.39 17.45 17.72
C ASN A 91 -21.42 17.14 19.22
N ILE A 92 -21.95 18.03 20.07
CA ILE A 92 -22.07 17.81 21.52
C ILE A 92 -23.47 17.33 21.91
N THR A 93 -23.54 16.67 23.04
CA THR A 93 -24.74 16.08 23.63
C THR A 93 -25.30 16.97 24.74
N SER A 94 -24.42 17.67 25.46
CA SER A 94 -24.78 18.59 26.54
C SER A 94 -25.68 19.72 26.03
N LYS A 95 -26.79 19.97 26.73
CA LYS A 95 -27.78 20.98 26.36
C LYS A 95 -28.15 21.86 27.55
N VAL A 96 -28.53 23.10 27.22
CA VAL A 96 -29.14 24.02 28.18
C VAL A 96 -30.41 23.40 28.76
N GLY A 97 -30.54 23.46 30.09
CA GLY A 97 -31.65 22.90 30.86
C GLY A 97 -31.45 21.47 31.34
N GLU A 98 -30.38 20.77 30.93
CA GLU A 98 -30.04 19.43 31.40
C GLU A 98 -29.12 19.45 32.63
N PRO A 99 -29.14 18.42 33.50
CA PRO A 99 -28.20 18.32 34.61
C PRO A 99 -26.77 18.13 34.12
N LEU A 100 -25.81 18.83 34.74
CA LEU A 100 -24.40 18.65 34.43
C LEU A 100 -23.97 17.21 34.75
N SER A 101 -23.49 16.51 33.73
CA SER A 101 -22.99 15.13 33.82
C SER A 101 -21.56 15.04 33.34
N ALA A 102 -20.65 14.63 34.24
CA ALA A 102 -19.25 14.42 33.89
C ALA A 102 -19.04 13.29 32.86
N ALA A 103 -20.00 12.38 32.71
CA ALA A 103 -19.96 11.36 31.67
C ALA A 103 -20.27 11.97 30.29
N THR A 104 -21.31 12.80 30.21
CA THR A 104 -21.71 13.52 28.99
C THR A 104 -20.62 14.49 28.54
N VAL A 105 -20.06 15.26 29.47
CA VAL A 105 -18.95 16.19 29.16
C VAL A 105 -17.74 15.46 28.58
N ARG A 106 -17.36 14.29 29.13
CA ARG A 106 -16.26 13.48 28.58
C ARG A 106 -16.58 12.92 27.19
N GLU A 107 -17.82 12.51 26.95
CA GLU A 107 -18.25 12.05 25.63
C GLU A 107 -18.19 13.20 24.60
N ASP A 108 -18.62 14.40 25.01
CA ASP A 108 -18.60 15.58 24.16
C ASP A 108 -17.16 16.03 23.84
N ILE A 109 -16.26 16.06 24.83
CA ILE A 109 -14.83 16.30 24.59
C ILE A 109 -14.29 15.31 23.53
N LYS A 110 -14.65 14.02 23.66
CA LYS A 110 -14.24 13.00 22.69
C LYS A 110 -14.84 13.23 21.29
N LYS A 111 -16.11 13.65 21.20
CA LYS A 111 -16.76 13.97 19.92
C LYS A 111 -16.11 15.18 19.25
N ILE A 112 -15.86 16.25 20.00
CA ILE A 112 -15.16 17.45 19.50
C ILE A 112 -13.75 17.07 19.03
N TYR A 113 -12.98 16.33 19.83
CA TYR A 113 -11.64 15.87 19.44
C TYR A 113 -11.65 15.03 18.16
N ASN A 114 -12.64 14.14 18.02
CA ASN A 114 -12.81 13.27 16.85
C ASN A 114 -13.22 14.03 15.57
N MET A 115 -13.63 15.30 15.67
CA MET A 115 -13.77 16.17 14.49
C MET A 115 -12.42 16.36 13.77
N GLY A 116 -11.30 16.11 14.44
CA GLY A 116 -9.95 16.06 13.86
C GLY A 116 -9.26 17.42 13.73
N SER A 117 -9.99 18.52 13.93
CA SER A 117 -9.54 19.90 13.76
C SER A 117 -8.87 20.53 14.98
N PHE A 118 -8.86 19.86 16.13
CA PHE A 118 -8.40 20.43 17.41
C PHE A 118 -7.17 19.69 17.96
N GLU A 119 -6.18 20.45 18.42
CA GLU A 119 -4.97 19.96 19.10
C GLU A 119 -5.30 19.57 20.55
N ASP A 120 -6.13 20.41 21.20
CA ASP A 120 -6.55 20.25 22.58
C ASP A 120 -8.02 20.63 22.73
N VAL A 121 -8.72 19.93 23.63
CA VAL A 121 -10.13 20.13 23.95
C VAL A 121 -10.30 19.90 25.45
N SER A 122 -10.72 20.94 26.17
CA SER A 122 -11.06 20.87 27.59
C SER A 122 -12.47 21.41 27.83
N ALA A 123 -12.99 21.19 29.03
CA ALA A 123 -14.24 21.75 29.48
C ALA A 123 -14.04 22.42 30.84
N GLU A 124 -14.51 23.64 30.95
CA GLU A 124 -14.51 24.45 32.16
C GLU A 124 -15.96 24.72 32.57
N THR A 125 -16.17 24.96 33.86
CA THR A 125 -17.50 25.27 34.40
C THR A 125 -17.42 26.50 35.29
N GLU A 126 -18.31 27.46 35.06
CA GLU A 126 -18.45 28.65 35.89
C GLU A 126 -19.80 28.64 36.63
N ASP A 127 -19.77 28.92 37.94
CA ASP A 127 -20.96 28.96 38.76
C ASP A 127 -21.73 30.28 38.55
N VAL A 128 -22.97 30.17 38.07
CA VAL A 128 -23.83 31.32 37.78
C VAL A 128 -25.15 31.23 38.54
N PRO A 129 -25.85 32.36 38.81
CA PRO A 129 -27.16 32.31 39.47
C PRO A 129 -28.13 31.39 38.71
N GLY A 130 -28.53 30.29 39.35
CA GLY A 130 -29.46 29.31 38.77
C GLY A 130 -28.83 28.04 38.18
N GLY A 131 -27.49 27.89 38.18
CA GLY A 131 -26.83 26.66 37.76
C GLY A 131 -25.36 26.83 37.39
N VAL A 132 -24.93 26.21 36.29
CA VAL A 132 -23.57 26.32 35.75
C VAL A 132 -23.57 26.74 34.29
N GLU A 133 -22.57 27.51 33.92
CA GLU A 133 -22.18 27.72 32.53
C GLU A 133 -21.09 26.70 32.17
N LEU A 134 -21.30 25.95 31.09
CA LEU A 134 -20.37 24.94 30.59
C LEU A 134 -19.62 25.51 29.39
N ILE A 135 -18.30 25.65 29.49
CA ILE A 135 -17.46 26.26 28.46
C ILE A 135 -16.54 25.19 27.90
N TYR A 136 -16.70 24.85 26.62
CA TYR A 136 -15.73 24.02 25.91
C TYR A 136 -14.61 24.90 25.36
N VAL A 137 -13.41 24.75 25.93
CA VAL A 137 -12.23 25.48 25.47
C VAL A 137 -11.50 24.60 24.47
N VAL A 138 -11.36 25.08 23.23
CA VAL A 138 -10.72 24.34 22.14
C VAL A 138 -9.50 25.07 21.60
N LYS A 139 -8.46 24.31 21.28
CA LYS A 139 -7.29 24.82 20.55
C LYS A 139 -7.28 24.20 19.16
N GLU A 140 -7.59 24.98 18.13
CA GLU A 140 -7.53 24.52 16.74
C GLU A 140 -6.12 24.08 16.36
N LYS A 141 -6.01 22.99 15.59
CA LYS A 141 -4.75 22.58 14.98
C LYS A 141 -4.32 23.63 13.97
N PRO A 142 -3.02 23.94 13.89
CA PRO A 142 -2.57 24.93 12.94
C PRO A 142 -2.69 24.45 11.50
N VAL A 143 -2.90 25.41 10.61
CA VAL A 143 -2.96 25.18 9.16
C VAL A 143 -1.60 25.54 8.55
N VAL A 144 -1.13 24.75 7.59
CA VAL A 144 0.09 25.05 6.83
C VAL A 144 -0.19 26.26 5.95
N ALA A 145 0.38 27.42 6.29
CA ALA A 145 0.27 28.65 5.51
C ALA A 145 1.27 28.68 4.37
N ASP A 146 2.51 28.27 4.67
CA ASP A 146 3.61 28.28 3.71
C ASP A 146 4.39 26.97 3.77
N LEU A 147 4.88 26.54 2.60
CA LEU A 147 5.68 25.35 2.45
C LEU A 147 6.98 25.69 1.71
N ARG A 148 8.08 25.68 2.46
CA ARG A 148 9.40 26.06 1.95
C ARG A 148 10.25 24.82 1.71
N ILE A 149 10.95 24.79 0.58
CA ILE A 149 11.96 23.78 0.27
C ILE A 149 13.26 24.52 0.03
N VAL A 150 14.30 24.16 0.78
CA VAL A 150 15.60 24.84 0.77
C VAL A 150 16.71 23.83 0.53
N GLY A 151 17.71 24.22 -0.26
CA GLY A 151 18.88 23.39 -0.56
C GLY A 151 18.66 22.36 -1.66
N ASN A 152 17.69 22.57 -2.55
CA ASN A 152 17.34 21.66 -3.64
C ASN A 152 17.87 22.11 -5.01
N ASP A 153 19.19 22.09 -5.19
CA ASP A 153 19.85 22.51 -6.44
C ASP A 153 19.73 21.48 -7.57
N ASP A 154 19.83 20.18 -7.27
CA ASP A 154 19.79 19.08 -8.25
C ASP A 154 18.35 18.70 -8.67
N ILE A 155 17.35 18.90 -7.79
CA ILE A 155 15.94 18.58 -8.05
C ILE A 155 15.05 19.81 -7.83
N LYS A 156 14.32 20.21 -8.87
CA LYS A 156 13.41 21.37 -8.81
C LYS A 156 12.29 21.16 -7.79
N SER A 157 11.90 22.24 -7.11
CA SER A 157 10.85 22.24 -6.09
C SER A 157 9.54 21.63 -6.59
N ASP A 158 9.11 21.92 -7.82
CA ASP A 158 7.89 21.33 -8.42
C ASP A 158 7.89 19.80 -8.39
N LYS A 159 9.05 19.16 -8.60
CA LYS A 159 9.17 17.70 -8.55
C LYS A 159 9.14 17.14 -7.14
N ILE A 160 9.59 17.94 -6.18
CA ILE A 160 9.52 17.59 -4.76
C ILE A 160 8.06 17.73 -4.29
N LEU A 161 7.37 18.79 -4.71
CA LEU A 161 5.95 19.03 -4.41
C LEU A 161 5.03 17.93 -4.97
N GLU A 162 5.41 17.26 -6.06
CA GLU A 162 4.67 16.11 -6.63
C GLU A 162 4.69 14.86 -5.71
N VAL A 163 5.73 14.67 -4.89
CA VAL A 163 5.91 13.44 -4.09
C VAL A 163 5.53 13.59 -2.61
N ILE A 164 5.50 14.81 -2.09
CA ILE A 164 5.15 15.06 -0.69
C ILE A 164 3.64 14.98 -0.44
N THR A 165 3.28 14.69 0.80
CA THR A 165 1.88 14.57 1.24
C THR A 165 1.37 15.83 1.94
N VAL A 166 2.28 16.63 2.52
CA VAL A 166 1.95 17.94 3.11
C VAL A 166 1.58 18.92 2.01
N LYS A 167 0.51 19.70 2.23
CA LYS A 167 0.02 20.72 1.31
C LYS A 167 -0.38 21.97 2.06
N GLU A 168 -0.15 23.12 1.43
CA GLU A 168 -0.64 24.41 1.90
C GLU A 168 -2.16 24.43 2.03
N GLY A 169 -2.67 25.21 2.98
CA GLY A 169 -4.09 25.34 3.28
C GLY A 169 -4.71 24.13 4.00
N ARG A 170 -3.92 23.13 4.38
CA ARG A 170 -4.38 21.95 5.13
C ARG A 170 -3.93 22.01 6.58
N ILE A 171 -4.72 21.41 7.47
CA ILE A 171 -4.33 21.17 8.86
C ILE A 171 -3.02 20.38 8.88
N ILE A 172 -2.06 20.83 9.68
CA ILE A 172 -0.78 20.13 9.79
C ILE A 172 -0.98 18.75 10.41
N ASP A 173 -0.30 17.76 9.83
CA ASP A 173 -0.22 16.41 10.34
C ASP A 173 1.24 15.99 10.37
N LEU A 174 1.78 15.79 11.58
CA LEU A 174 3.16 15.39 11.79
C LEU A 174 3.51 14.05 11.12
N SER A 175 2.54 13.14 10.96
CA SER A 175 2.73 11.90 10.21
C SER A 175 3.00 12.20 8.74
N ASN A 176 2.23 13.11 8.14
CA ASN A 176 2.42 13.52 6.76
C ASN A 176 3.73 14.31 6.56
N VAL A 177 4.14 15.12 7.54
CA VAL A 177 5.44 15.81 7.51
C VAL A 177 6.58 14.79 7.47
N LYS A 178 6.56 13.77 8.34
CA LYS A 178 7.57 12.70 8.34
C LYS A 178 7.56 11.88 7.05
N LYS A 179 6.38 11.46 6.57
CA LYS A 179 6.25 10.75 5.29
C LYS A 179 6.77 11.58 4.12
N SER A 180 6.54 12.90 4.15
CA SER A 180 7.07 13.81 3.15
C SER A 180 8.59 13.88 3.22
N GLN A 181 9.19 14.02 4.41
CA GLN A 181 10.65 13.95 4.59
C GLN A 181 11.23 12.66 4.00
N GLU A 182 10.63 11.50 4.30
CA GLU A 182 11.02 10.20 3.75
C GLU A 182 10.89 10.15 2.23
N ALA A 183 9.76 10.62 1.68
CA ALA A 183 9.53 10.67 0.24
C ALA A 183 10.53 11.58 -0.50
N ILE A 184 10.93 12.70 0.11
CA ILE A 184 12.00 13.56 -0.43
C ILE A 184 13.32 12.79 -0.43
N SER A 185 13.69 12.17 0.70
CA SER A 185 14.92 11.38 0.79
C SER A 185 14.96 10.25 -0.24
N GLU A 186 13.84 9.58 -0.44
CA GLU A 186 13.65 8.53 -1.45
C GLU A 186 13.78 9.07 -2.87
N LEU A 187 13.15 10.20 -3.19
CA LEU A 187 13.27 10.86 -4.50
C LEU A 187 14.73 11.18 -4.84
N TYR A 188 15.49 11.71 -3.87
CA TYR A 188 16.93 11.98 -4.05
C TYR A 188 17.74 10.70 -4.25
N SER A 189 17.44 9.66 -3.45
CA SER A 189 18.07 8.34 -3.57
C SER A 189 17.80 7.70 -4.94
N GLN A 190 16.57 7.79 -5.45
CA GLN A 190 16.19 7.29 -6.78
C GLN A 190 16.91 8.02 -7.93
N ASN A 191 17.26 9.30 -7.73
CA ASN A 191 18.07 10.09 -8.65
C ASN A 191 19.59 9.86 -8.45
N GLY A 192 19.96 8.96 -7.55
CA GLY A 192 21.33 8.56 -7.27
C GLY A 192 22.14 9.55 -6.46
N LEU A 193 21.50 10.44 -5.70
CA LEU A 193 22.17 11.30 -4.73
C LEU A 193 22.24 10.58 -3.38
N VAL A 194 23.39 9.94 -3.12
CA VAL A 194 23.62 9.20 -1.87
C VAL A 194 24.20 10.12 -0.80
N GLY A 195 23.77 9.92 0.44
CA GLY A 195 24.15 10.77 1.57
C GLY A 195 23.36 12.08 1.64
N THR A 196 22.22 12.14 0.95
CA THR A 196 21.27 13.27 1.08
C THR A 196 20.65 13.25 2.47
N GLU A 197 20.78 14.36 3.20
CA GLU A 197 20.15 14.57 4.50
C GLU A 197 18.94 15.49 4.29
N VAL A 198 17.76 15.04 4.73
CA VAL A 198 16.54 15.84 4.67
C VAL A 198 16.10 16.06 6.12
N THR A 199 15.97 17.32 6.52
CA THR A 199 15.42 17.72 7.82
C THR A 199 14.18 18.59 7.60
N TYR A 200 13.35 18.72 8.63
CA TYR A 200 12.21 19.63 8.58
C TYR A 200 12.13 20.49 9.84
N SER A 201 11.65 21.71 9.68
CA SER A 201 11.28 22.61 10.77
C SER A 201 9.83 23.06 10.60
N ILE A 202 9.16 23.29 11.73
CA ILE A 202 7.78 23.78 11.78
C ILE A 202 7.81 25.03 12.65
N GLU A 203 7.57 26.18 12.03
CA GLU A 203 7.62 27.48 12.67
C GLU A 203 6.20 28.04 12.79
N PRO A 204 5.73 28.37 14.01
CA PRO A 204 4.47 29.07 14.18
C PRO A 204 4.48 30.43 13.48
N GLU A 205 3.43 30.71 12.73
CA GLU A 205 3.18 32.01 12.12
C GLU A 205 1.96 32.68 12.78
N ALA A 206 1.50 33.80 12.22
CA ALA A 206 0.33 34.51 12.72
C ALA A 206 -0.96 33.68 12.57
N GLU A 207 -1.97 34.01 13.37
CA GLU A 207 -3.34 33.51 13.20
C GLU A 207 -3.52 31.98 13.28
N GLY A 208 -2.68 31.29 14.07
CA GLY A 208 -2.79 29.83 14.22
C GLY A 208 -2.38 29.09 12.95
N THR A 209 -1.43 29.65 12.20
CA THR A 209 -0.83 28.99 11.04
C THR A 209 0.61 28.60 11.35
N VAL A 210 1.17 27.74 10.51
CA VAL A 210 2.57 27.31 10.59
C VAL A 210 3.19 27.35 9.19
N SER A 211 4.47 27.69 9.14
CA SER A 211 5.32 27.42 7.99
C SER A 211 6.05 26.10 8.20
N VAL A 212 6.01 25.24 7.19
CA VAL A 212 6.78 23.99 7.16
C VAL A 212 7.95 24.18 6.20
N THR A 213 9.17 24.02 6.70
CA THR A 213 10.38 24.09 5.87
C THR A 213 11.03 22.72 5.80
N PHE A 214 11.24 22.21 4.59
CA PHE A 214 12.11 21.07 4.33
C PHE A 214 13.50 21.57 3.92
N GLU A 215 14.49 21.30 4.75
CA GLU A 215 15.90 21.61 4.49
C GLU A 215 16.59 20.37 3.94
N ILE A 216 17.18 20.51 2.76
CA ILE A 216 17.84 19.42 2.04
C ILE A 216 19.33 19.75 1.95
N LYS A 217 20.16 18.85 2.45
CA LYS A 217 21.59 18.83 2.14
C LYS A 217 21.83 17.74 1.11
N GLU A 218 22.06 18.16 -0.13
CA GLU A 218 22.18 17.21 -1.24
C GLU A 218 23.42 16.32 -1.10
N GLY A 219 23.20 15.04 -1.39
CA GLY A 219 24.26 14.06 -1.47
C GLY A 219 25.10 14.19 -2.74
N LYS A 220 26.05 13.25 -2.92
CA LYS A 220 26.84 13.16 -4.16
C LYS A 220 26.21 12.16 -5.12
N LYS A 221 26.27 12.46 -6.42
CA LYS A 221 25.87 11.53 -7.47
C LYS A 221 26.72 10.25 -7.41
N ALA A 222 26.07 9.17 -7.05
CA ALA A 222 26.59 7.83 -6.98
C ALA A 222 26.38 7.11 -8.31
N TYR A 223 27.41 6.41 -8.77
CA TYR A 223 27.37 5.66 -10.01
C TYR A 223 27.72 4.19 -9.79
N ILE A 224 27.05 3.33 -10.54
CA ILE A 224 27.36 1.91 -10.64
C ILE A 224 28.53 1.76 -11.62
N LYS A 225 29.63 1.21 -11.12
CA LYS A 225 30.86 1.00 -11.90
C LYS A 225 30.96 -0.41 -12.45
N GLN A 226 30.47 -1.39 -11.70
CA GLN A 226 30.59 -2.78 -12.05
C GLN A 226 29.42 -3.58 -11.49
N VAL A 227 28.97 -4.56 -12.27
CA VAL A 227 27.95 -5.53 -11.86
C VAL A 227 28.51 -6.93 -12.11
N ASN A 228 28.60 -7.70 -11.04
CA ASN A 228 29.17 -9.04 -10.99
C ASN A 228 28.08 -10.07 -10.74
N PHE A 229 28.28 -11.25 -11.32
CA PHE A 229 27.41 -12.41 -11.16
C PHE A 229 28.31 -13.57 -10.74
N VAL A 230 28.13 -14.06 -9.51
CA VAL A 230 28.86 -15.19 -8.95
C VAL A 230 27.97 -16.41 -9.00
N GLY A 231 28.46 -17.51 -9.57
CA GLY A 231 27.66 -18.73 -9.80
C GLY A 231 26.85 -18.73 -11.10
N ASN A 232 27.01 -17.71 -11.95
CA ASN A 232 26.48 -17.74 -13.32
C ASN A 232 27.44 -18.51 -14.24
N GLU A 233 27.05 -19.71 -14.67
CA GLU A 233 27.91 -20.63 -15.43
C GLU A 233 27.24 -21.08 -16.73
N ASN A 234 25.98 -21.50 -16.68
CA ASN A 234 25.30 -22.10 -17.82
C ASN A 234 24.58 -21.07 -18.70
N LEU A 235 24.12 -19.96 -18.13
CA LEU A 235 23.43 -18.91 -18.88
C LEU A 235 24.41 -17.80 -19.30
N PRO A 236 24.43 -17.36 -20.58
CA PRO A 236 25.35 -16.31 -21.00
C PRO A 236 25.10 -15.01 -20.22
N THR A 237 26.13 -14.44 -19.61
CA THR A 237 26.04 -13.23 -18.77
C THR A 237 25.38 -12.05 -19.50
N LYS A 238 25.47 -11.99 -20.83
CA LYS A 238 24.82 -10.96 -21.65
C LYS A 238 23.29 -11.05 -21.59
N VAL A 239 22.74 -12.26 -21.50
CA VAL A 239 21.30 -12.51 -21.36
C VAL A 239 20.83 -12.01 -20.00
N VAL A 240 21.52 -12.42 -18.92
CA VAL A 240 21.23 -11.97 -17.55
C VAL A 240 21.29 -10.44 -17.44
N LYS A 241 22.31 -9.80 -18.02
CA LYS A 241 22.48 -8.33 -18.00
C LYS A 241 21.45 -7.55 -18.82
N LYS A 242 20.77 -8.16 -19.79
CA LYS A 242 19.93 -7.43 -20.75
C LYS A 242 18.73 -6.77 -20.06
N GLY A 243 18.08 -7.53 -19.16
CA GLY A 243 16.86 -7.13 -18.45
C GLY A 243 17.06 -6.29 -17.19
N LEU A 244 18.30 -6.05 -16.75
CA LEU A 244 18.56 -5.32 -15.50
C LEU A 244 18.47 -3.81 -15.68
N TYR A 245 18.09 -3.11 -14.62
CA TYR A 245 18.14 -1.64 -14.57
C TYR A 245 19.51 -1.14 -14.10
N SER A 246 20.13 -1.86 -13.16
CA SER A 246 21.49 -1.62 -12.68
C SER A 246 22.51 -1.97 -13.77
N LYS A 247 22.80 -0.98 -14.63
CA LYS A 247 23.84 -1.10 -15.66
C LYS A 247 25.06 -0.30 -15.23
N PRO A 248 26.29 -0.82 -15.44
CA PRO A 248 27.48 -0.03 -15.23
C PRO A 248 27.48 1.19 -16.15
N LYS A 249 28.06 2.30 -15.69
CA LYS A 249 28.24 3.51 -16.48
C LYS A 249 28.99 3.20 -17.78
N GLY A 250 28.32 3.36 -18.92
CA GLY A 250 28.91 3.15 -20.25
C GLY A 250 29.57 4.41 -20.79
N MET A 251 30.31 4.30 -21.90
CA MET A 251 30.95 5.45 -22.58
C MET A 251 29.94 6.54 -23.02
N PHE A 252 28.69 6.18 -23.31
CA PHE A 252 27.61 7.12 -23.70
C PHE A 252 26.64 7.51 -22.57
N SER A 253 26.97 7.21 -21.29
CA SER A 253 26.14 7.56 -20.13
C SER A 253 25.97 9.06 -19.86
N PHE A 254 26.60 9.94 -20.65
CA PHE A 254 26.38 11.38 -20.52
C PHE A 254 25.06 11.84 -21.17
N ILE A 255 24.53 11.07 -22.13
CA ILE A 255 23.25 11.37 -22.82
C ILE A 255 22.08 10.64 -22.15
N SER A 256 22.34 9.44 -21.63
CA SER A 256 21.34 8.62 -20.96
C SER A 256 21.70 8.55 -19.49
N LYS A 257 20.81 8.92 -18.56
CA LYS A 257 20.96 8.82 -17.08
C LYS A 257 21.33 7.40 -16.56
N LYS A 258 21.68 6.47 -17.44
CA LYS A 258 22.18 5.12 -17.19
C LYS A 258 23.42 5.15 -16.31
N GLY A 259 23.44 4.23 -15.34
CA GLY A 259 24.56 4.04 -14.43
C GLY A 259 24.49 4.87 -13.15
N LEU A 260 23.42 5.63 -12.92
CA LEU A 260 23.11 6.15 -11.59
C LEU A 260 22.81 4.97 -10.65
N TYR A 261 23.29 5.09 -9.42
CA TYR A 261 22.97 4.15 -8.36
C TYR A 261 21.55 4.41 -7.87
N ASN A 262 20.66 3.42 -7.96
CA ASN A 262 19.32 3.49 -7.40
C ASN A 262 19.07 2.20 -6.61
N PRO A 263 19.01 2.25 -5.27
CA PRO A 263 18.84 1.07 -4.42
C PRO A 263 17.64 0.22 -4.80
N GLN A 264 16.49 0.84 -5.08
CA GLN A 264 15.24 0.12 -5.35
C GLN A 264 15.29 -0.64 -6.67
N GLU A 265 15.85 -0.02 -7.70
CA GLU A 265 16.04 -0.70 -8.98
C GLU A 265 17.05 -1.84 -8.87
N ILE A 266 18.08 -1.69 -8.04
CA ILE A 266 19.10 -2.71 -7.79
C ILE A 266 18.51 -3.89 -7.00
N GLU A 267 17.66 -3.63 -6.01
CA GLU A 267 16.96 -4.69 -5.28
C GLU A 267 16.00 -5.46 -6.19
N GLY A 268 15.22 -4.77 -7.03
CA GLY A 268 14.33 -5.39 -8.00
C GLY A 268 15.06 -6.18 -9.10
N ASP A 269 16.35 -5.92 -9.33
CA ASP A 269 17.13 -6.66 -10.31
C ASP A 269 17.37 -8.13 -9.90
N SER A 270 17.37 -8.48 -8.60
CA SER A 270 17.41 -9.88 -8.17
C SER A 270 16.22 -10.68 -8.72
N ASP A 271 15.03 -10.10 -8.70
CA ASP A 271 13.81 -10.74 -9.25
C ASP A 271 13.84 -10.81 -10.77
N ARG A 272 14.41 -9.80 -11.45
CA ARG A 272 14.59 -9.79 -12.91
C ARG A 272 15.59 -10.86 -13.35
N ILE A 273 16.70 -11.03 -12.62
CA ILE A 273 17.64 -12.13 -12.82
C ILE A 273 16.89 -13.44 -12.68
N ARG A 274 16.17 -13.64 -11.56
CA ARG A 274 15.40 -14.85 -11.28
C ARG A 274 14.43 -15.18 -12.42
N THR A 275 13.66 -14.20 -12.85
CA THR A 275 12.69 -14.33 -13.97
C THR A 275 13.40 -14.70 -15.27
N THR A 276 14.57 -14.12 -15.55
CA THR A 276 15.37 -14.45 -16.73
C THR A 276 15.82 -15.92 -16.71
N TYR A 277 16.25 -16.44 -15.56
CA TYR A 277 16.62 -17.85 -15.41
C TYR A 277 15.41 -18.79 -15.57
N ILE A 278 14.27 -18.45 -14.95
CA ILE A 278 13.03 -19.22 -15.10
C ILE A 278 12.57 -19.25 -16.57
N ASP A 279 12.74 -18.15 -17.32
CA ASP A 279 12.43 -18.10 -18.75
C ASP A 279 13.36 -18.93 -19.63
N ASN A 280 14.48 -19.41 -19.07
CA ASN A 280 15.43 -20.31 -19.70
C ASN A 280 15.40 -21.71 -19.05
N GLY A 281 14.35 -22.05 -18.31
CA GLY A 281 14.10 -23.40 -17.77
C GLY A 281 14.71 -23.69 -16.40
N TYR A 282 15.36 -22.73 -15.74
CA TYR A 282 15.97 -22.94 -14.43
C TYR A 282 14.97 -22.67 -13.30
N LEU A 283 14.15 -23.67 -12.96
CA LEU A 283 13.03 -23.51 -12.01
C LEU A 283 13.47 -23.41 -10.55
N ASP A 284 14.58 -24.06 -10.19
CA ASP A 284 15.12 -24.05 -8.81
C ASP A 284 16.09 -22.88 -8.56
N VAL A 285 16.17 -21.92 -9.49
CA VAL A 285 17.12 -20.80 -9.37
C VAL A 285 16.89 -20.00 -8.08
N LYS A 286 18.00 -19.72 -7.39
CA LYS A 286 18.04 -18.83 -6.23
C LYS A 286 18.99 -17.69 -6.51
N VAL A 287 18.51 -16.47 -6.31
CA VAL A 287 19.29 -15.25 -6.47
C VAL A 287 19.35 -14.57 -5.11
N SER A 288 20.54 -14.22 -4.64
CA SER A 288 20.70 -13.48 -3.40
C SER A 288 20.17 -12.05 -3.53
N LYS A 289 19.97 -11.38 -2.39
CA LYS A 289 19.96 -9.92 -2.39
C LYS A 289 21.29 -9.38 -2.94
N PRO A 290 21.30 -8.20 -3.58
CA PRO A 290 22.51 -7.61 -4.11
C PRO A 290 23.49 -7.26 -2.98
N GLU A 291 24.74 -7.69 -3.10
CA GLU A 291 25.84 -7.21 -2.26
C GLU A 291 26.42 -5.93 -2.89
N ILE A 292 26.27 -4.81 -2.17
CA ILE A 292 26.63 -3.48 -2.66
C ILE A 292 27.85 -2.98 -1.88
N VAL A 293 28.95 -2.73 -2.59
CA VAL A 293 30.20 -2.24 -1.99
C VAL A 293 30.66 -0.98 -2.72
N TYR A 294 31.02 0.07 -1.97
CA TYR A 294 31.68 1.23 -2.55
C TYR A 294 33.17 0.96 -2.75
N SER A 295 33.68 1.24 -3.95
CA SER A 295 35.11 1.11 -4.29
C SER A 295 35.74 2.48 -4.39
N ASP A 296 36.72 2.76 -3.52
CA ASP A 296 37.50 3.99 -3.55
C ASP A 296 38.34 4.09 -4.83
N GLU A 297 38.92 2.98 -5.29
CA GLU A 297 39.71 2.89 -6.52
C GLU A 297 38.88 3.27 -7.76
N LYS A 298 37.66 2.73 -7.89
CA LYS A 298 36.79 2.96 -9.05
C LYS A 298 35.88 4.18 -8.89
N LYS A 299 35.89 4.81 -7.70
CA LYS A 299 35.02 5.93 -7.31
C LYS A 299 33.55 5.64 -7.63
N GLY A 300 33.01 4.57 -7.07
CA GLY A 300 31.61 4.19 -7.25
C GLY A 300 31.26 2.80 -6.74
N TYR A 301 30.01 2.41 -6.95
CA TYR A 301 29.45 1.18 -6.40
C TYR A 301 29.70 -0.04 -7.31
N ILE A 302 30.08 -1.14 -6.68
CA ILE A 302 30.17 -2.47 -7.27
C ILE A 302 29.01 -3.28 -6.69
N ILE A 303 28.20 -3.85 -7.57
CA ILE A 303 27.04 -4.68 -7.21
C ILE A 303 27.38 -6.12 -7.55
N THR A 304 27.17 -7.03 -6.61
CA THR A 304 27.40 -8.46 -6.82
C THR A 304 26.13 -9.25 -6.51
N PHE A 305 25.69 -10.05 -7.47
CA PHE A 305 24.60 -11.00 -7.31
C PHE A 305 25.17 -12.41 -7.21
N LYS A 306 24.82 -13.15 -6.15
CA LYS A 306 25.14 -14.57 -6.03
C LYS A 306 23.96 -15.37 -6.55
N ILE A 307 24.24 -16.30 -7.46
CA ILE A 307 23.24 -17.10 -8.17
C ILE A 307 23.57 -18.57 -7.94
N ASP A 308 22.58 -19.32 -7.48
CA ASP A 308 22.53 -20.77 -7.57
C ASP A 308 21.56 -21.09 -8.71
N GLU A 309 22.10 -21.47 -9.88
CA GLU A 309 21.31 -21.65 -11.10
C GLU A 309 20.35 -22.83 -11.00
N GLY A 310 20.71 -23.86 -10.23
CA GLY A 310 20.01 -25.14 -10.24
C GLY A 310 20.17 -25.89 -11.57
N LYS A 311 19.18 -26.69 -11.94
CA LYS A 311 19.15 -27.47 -13.18
C LYS A 311 18.10 -26.93 -14.13
N GLN A 312 18.32 -27.15 -15.42
CA GLN A 312 17.37 -26.78 -16.48
C GLN A 312 16.31 -27.86 -16.64
N TYR A 313 15.05 -27.45 -16.70
CA TYR A 313 13.88 -28.32 -16.81
C TYR A 313 13.24 -28.22 -18.21
N THR A 314 12.75 -29.35 -18.70
CA THR A 314 11.90 -29.42 -19.89
C THR A 314 10.45 -29.71 -19.52
N VAL A 315 9.51 -29.33 -20.37
CA VAL A 315 8.09 -29.62 -20.17
C VAL A 315 7.86 -31.11 -20.46
N SER A 316 7.34 -31.89 -19.51
CA SER A 316 6.99 -33.29 -19.73
C SER A 316 5.57 -33.47 -20.27
N ASP A 317 4.63 -32.71 -19.70
CA ASP A 317 3.20 -32.86 -19.98
C ASP A 317 2.46 -31.52 -19.82
N LEU A 318 1.42 -31.35 -20.63
CA LEU A 318 0.51 -30.21 -20.60
C LEU A 318 -0.91 -30.77 -20.49
N SER A 319 -1.59 -30.48 -19.40
CA SER A 319 -2.92 -30.99 -19.11
C SER A 319 -3.88 -29.88 -18.69
N PHE A 320 -5.17 -30.16 -18.77
CA PHE A 320 -6.23 -29.23 -18.38
C PHE A 320 -7.10 -29.85 -17.30
N ALA A 321 -7.67 -29.00 -16.44
CA ALA A 321 -8.59 -29.42 -15.40
C ALA A 321 -9.69 -28.36 -15.18
N GLY A 322 -10.81 -28.75 -14.58
CA GLY A 322 -11.91 -27.85 -14.24
C GLY A 322 -12.98 -27.77 -15.33
N ASP A 323 -13.47 -26.56 -15.59
CA ASP A 323 -14.68 -26.33 -16.40
C ASP A 323 -14.37 -26.15 -17.89
N LEU A 324 -13.97 -27.24 -18.54
CA LEU A 324 -13.64 -27.21 -19.97
C LEU A 324 -14.89 -27.00 -20.83
N VAL A 325 -14.84 -26.00 -21.72
CA VAL A 325 -15.94 -25.68 -22.66
C VAL A 325 -15.70 -26.28 -24.05
N VAL A 326 -14.53 -26.85 -24.29
CA VAL A 326 -14.10 -27.55 -25.51
C VAL A 326 -13.21 -28.74 -25.14
N PRO A 327 -13.01 -29.70 -26.07
CA PRO A 327 -12.04 -30.77 -25.88
C PRO A 327 -10.62 -30.24 -25.63
N GLU A 328 -9.81 -31.02 -24.90
CA GLU A 328 -8.44 -30.63 -24.53
C GLU A 328 -7.56 -30.40 -25.76
N GLU A 329 -7.81 -31.10 -26.87
CA GLU A 329 -7.04 -30.99 -28.10
C GLU A 329 -7.15 -29.58 -28.72
N GLU A 330 -8.32 -28.94 -28.60
CA GLU A 330 -8.51 -27.56 -29.05
C GLU A 330 -7.76 -26.57 -28.16
N LEU A 331 -7.71 -26.82 -26.84
CA LEU A 331 -6.97 -25.98 -25.90
C LEU A 331 -5.47 -26.12 -26.06
N LEU A 332 -4.98 -27.35 -26.30
CA LEU A 332 -3.58 -27.64 -26.61
C LEU A 332 -3.12 -26.87 -27.86
N ALA A 333 -3.98 -26.73 -28.87
CA ALA A 333 -3.64 -26.01 -30.10
C ALA A 333 -3.44 -24.49 -29.90
N ILE A 334 -3.95 -23.92 -28.81
CA ILE A 334 -3.77 -22.51 -28.45
C ILE A 334 -2.41 -22.27 -27.78
N LEU A 335 -1.88 -23.29 -27.08
CA LEU A 335 -0.65 -23.17 -26.31
C LEU A 335 0.58 -22.99 -27.21
N LYS A 336 1.49 -22.13 -26.77
CA LYS A 336 2.83 -21.95 -27.33
C LYS A 336 3.84 -22.84 -26.63
N LEU A 337 3.66 -23.14 -25.34
CA LEU A 337 4.43 -24.17 -24.66
C LEU A 337 4.17 -25.54 -25.30
N LYS A 338 5.23 -26.34 -25.40
CA LYS A 338 5.15 -27.70 -25.94
C LYS A 338 5.90 -28.68 -25.06
N SER A 339 5.33 -29.88 -24.92
CA SER A 339 6.03 -31.00 -24.29
C SER A 339 7.31 -31.34 -25.04
N GLY A 340 8.39 -31.59 -24.30
CA GLY A 340 9.74 -31.83 -24.80
C GLY A 340 10.61 -30.59 -24.93
N GLU A 341 10.04 -29.38 -24.92
CA GLU A 341 10.80 -28.14 -24.99
C GLU A 341 11.27 -27.66 -23.61
N ILE A 342 12.28 -26.79 -23.57
CA ILE A 342 12.72 -26.15 -22.33
C ILE A 342 11.57 -25.32 -21.77
N PHE A 343 11.32 -25.41 -20.46
CA PHE A 343 10.28 -24.61 -19.84
C PHE A 343 10.60 -23.11 -19.96
N ARG A 344 9.59 -22.31 -20.34
CA ARG A 344 9.71 -20.86 -20.43
C ARG A 344 8.53 -20.19 -19.72
N GLY A 345 8.84 -19.43 -18.67
CA GLY A 345 7.81 -18.71 -17.91
C GLY A 345 7.07 -17.65 -18.72
N SER A 346 7.72 -17.01 -19.70
CA SER A 346 7.06 -16.05 -20.60
C SER A 346 5.99 -16.70 -21.46
N LEU A 347 6.29 -17.86 -22.06
CA LEU A 347 5.32 -18.61 -22.87
C LEU A 347 4.14 -19.08 -22.01
N LEU A 348 4.39 -19.51 -20.77
CA LEU A 348 3.30 -19.85 -19.85
C LEU A 348 2.35 -18.68 -19.62
N ALA A 349 2.89 -17.48 -19.37
CA ALA A 349 2.07 -16.29 -19.14
C ALA A 349 1.27 -15.91 -20.39
N GLU A 350 1.87 -16.03 -21.57
CA GLU A 350 1.17 -15.84 -22.85
C GLU A 350 0.06 -16.87 -23.06
N ASP A 351 0.30 -18.13 -22.70
CA ASP A 351 -0.66 -19.22 -22.81
C ASP A 351 -1.85 -19.03 -21.87
N ILE A 352 -1.60 -18.64 -20.62
CA ILE A 352 -2.66 -18.27 -19.67
C ILE A 352 -3.51 -17.14 -20.24
N ALA A 353 -2.89 -16.08 -20.76
CA ALA A 353 -3.61 -14.96 -21.36
C ALA A 353 -4.42 -15.38 -22.59
N ALA A 354 -3.86 -16.25 -23.44
CA ALA A 354 -4.54 -16.77 -24.63
C ALA A 354 -5.75 -17.64 -24.26
N LEU A 355 -5.61 -18.52 -23.26
CA LEU A 355 -6.72 -19.31 -22.73
C LEU A 355 -7.81 -18.41 -22.12
N THR A 356 -7.44 -17.46 -21.26
CA THR A 356 -8.42 -16.51 -20.68
C THR A 356 -9.15 -15.73 -21.78
N THR A 357 -8.44 -15.29 -22.82
CA THR A 357 -9.06 -14.60 -23.97
C THR A 357 -10.00 -15.53 -24.73
N PHE A 358 -9.60 -16.77 -24.99
CA PHE A 358 -10.45 -17.76 -25.68
C PHE A 358 -11.76 -18.03 -24.94
N TYR A 359 -11.74 -18.10 -23.60
CA TYR A 359 -12.96 -18.23 -22.81
C TYR A 359 -13.77 -16.92 -22.80
N GLY A 360 -13.09 -15.77 -22.74
CA GLY A 360 -13.71 -14.45 -22.90
C GLY A 360 -14.52 -14.34 -24.19
N ASP A 361 -13.94 -14.73 -25.33
CA ASP A 361 -14.57 -14.73 -26.67
C ASP A 361 -15.79 -15.68 -26.75
N LYS A 362 -15.94 -16.58 -25.78
CA LYS A 362 -17.11 -17.48 -25.63
C LYS A 362 -18.13 -16.97 -24.60
N GLY A 363 -17.99 -15.75 -24.10
CA GLY A 363 -18.94 -15.14 -23.16
C GLY A 363 -18.56 -15.23 -21.68
N TYR A 364 -17.40 -15.80 -21.37
CA TYR A 364 -16.93 -16.02 -20.00
C TYR A 364 -15.96 -14.91 -19.57
N ALA A 365 -16.48 -13.71 -19.29
CA ALA A 365 -15.63 -12.55 -18.96
C ALA A 365 -14.82 -12.70 -17.65
N PHE A 366 -15.25 -13.60 -16.76
CA PHE A 366 -14.58 -13.87 -15.49
C PHE A 366 -13.83 -15.21 -15.49
N ALA A 367 -13.48 -15.72 -16.68
CA ALA A 367 -12.67 -16.92 -16.77
C ALA A 367 -11.33 -16.71 -16.07
N ASN A 368 -10.99 -17.62 -15.16
CA ASN A 368 -9.72 -17.64 -14.45
C ASN A 368 -8.97 -18.92 -14.82
N VAL A 369 -7.69 -18.77 -15.15
CA VAL A 369 -6.82 -19.89 -15.54
C VAL A 369 -5.64 -19.93 -14.58
N GLU A 370 -5.62 -20.93 -13.71
CA GLU A 370 -4.59 -21.12 -12.69
C GLU A 370 -3.61 -22.22 -13.12
N PRO A 371 -2.31 -21.93 -13.25
CA PRO A 371 -1.31 -22.94 -13.54
C PRO A 371 -0.93 -23.74 -12.28
N GLY A 372 -0.95 -25.06 -12.40
CA GLY A 372 -0.37 -26.01 -11.45
C GLY A 372 0.92 -26.61 -12.02
N PHE A 373 1.88 -26.87 -11.13
CA PHE A 373 3.18 -27.44 -11.51
C PHE A 373 3.48 -28.71 -10.74
N ARG A 374 3.96 -29.72 -11.44
CA ARG A 374 4.53 -30.92 -10.83
C ARG A 374 5.94 -31.12 -11.35
N LEU A 375 6.93 -30.81 -10.50
CA LEU A 375 8.34 -30.94 -10.82
C LEU A 375 8.83 -32.37 -10.55
N ASP A 376 9.51 -32.94 -11.52
CA ASP A 376 10.32 -34.14 -11.37
C ASP A 376 11.80 -33.76 -11.38
N ARG A 377 12.39 -33.69 -10.19
CA ARG A 377 13.80 -33.31 -9.99
C ARG A 377 14.79 -34.40 -10.43
N GLN A 378 14.34 -35.65 -10.61
CA GLN A 378 15.19 -36.75 -11.06
C GLN A 378 15.33 -36.72 -12.58
N ASN A 379 14.20 -36.58 -13.27
CA ASN A 379 14.17 -36.53 -14.73
C ASN A 379 14.36 -35.12 -15.30
N LEU A 380 14.43 -34.10 -14.43
CA LEU A 380 14.54 -32.68 -14.81
C LEU A 380 13.40 -32.25 -15.74
N THR A 381 12.17 -32.65 -15.38
CA THR A 381 10.97 -32.26 -16.14
C THR A 381 9.93 -31.58 -15.27
N VAL A 382 9.06 -30.81 -15.91
CA VAL A 382 7.91 -30.17 -15.28
C VAL A 382 6.64 -30.49 -16.06
N ALA A 383 5.65 -31.03 -15.38
CA ALA A 383 4.30 -31.13 -15.91
C ALA A 383 3.52 -29.88 -15.49
N VAL A 384 2.81 -29.28 -16.44
CA VAL A 384 1.99 -28.07 -16.23
C VAL A 384 0.52 -28.44 -16.42
N SER A 385 -0.30 -28.18 -15.41
CA SER A 385 -1.75 -28.38 -15.47
C SER A 385 -2.46 -27.04 -15.42
N PHE A 386 -3.28 -26.71 -16.41
CA PHE A 386 -4.09 -25.49 -16.42
C PHE A 386 -5.45 -25.78 -15.81
N LYS A 387 -5.68 -25.31 -14.58
CA LYS A 387 -6.98 -25.39 -13.93
C LYS A 387 -7.82 -24.20 -14.37
N ILE A 388 -8.91 -24.47 -15.08
CA ILE A 388 -9.77 -23.45 -15.66
C ILE A 388 -11.07 -23.37 -14.88
N GLU A 389 -11.39 -22.16 -14.45
CA GLU A 389 -12.66 -21.80 -13.83
C GLU A 389 -13.36 -20.83 -14.78
N LYS A 390 -14.30 -21.33 -15.57
CA LYS A 390 -14.98 -20.52 -16.61
C LYS A 390 -15.83 -19.40 -16.02
N GLY A 391 -16.25 -19.52 -14.76
CA GLY A 391 -17.16 -18.57 -14.12
C GLY A 391 -18.55 -18.58 -14.76
N ILE A 392 -19.22 -17.42 -14.76
CA ILE A 392 -20.56 -17.26 -15.34
C ILE A 392 -20.50 -16.56 -16.69
N GLU A 393 -21.44 -16.92 -17.56
CA GLU A 393 -21.70 -16.14 -18.78
C GLU A 393 -22.19 -14.75 -18.40
N VAL A 394 -21.65 -13.74 -19.07
CA VAL A 394 -22.08 -12.36 -18.88
C VAL A 394 -22.54 -11.73 -20.19
N TYR A 395 -23.55 -10.88 -20.07
CA TYR A 395 -24.12 -10.14 -21.18
C TYR A 395 -23.80 -8.66 -20.99
N VAL A 396 -23.44 -7.99 -22.09
CA VAL A 396 -23.20 -6.56 -22.08
C VAL A 396 -24.54 -5.86 -21.91
N ARG A 397 -24.83 -5.33 -20.72
CA ARG A 397 -26.12 -4.67 -20.46
C ARG A 397 -26.21 -3.30 -21.13
N GLN A 398 -25.17 -2.51 -21.00
CA GLN A 398 -25.11 -1.13 -21.44
C GLN A 398 -23.65 -0.74 -21.68
N ILE A 399 -23.40 0.02 -22.74
CA ILE A 399 -22.09 0.59 -23.08
C ILE A 399 -22.19 2.10 -22.89
N ASP A 400 -21.54 2.59 -21.82
CA ASP A 400 -21.46 4.00 -21.52
C ASP A 400 -20.17 4.60 -22.09
N ILE A 401 -20.30 5.56 -23.01
CA ILE A 401 -19.17 6.29 -23.61
C ILE A 401 -19.07 7.64 -22.89
N ILE A 402 -17.95 7.87 -22.21
CA ILE A 402 -17.72 9.06 -21.37
C ILE A 402 -16.48 9.80 -21.87
N GLY A 403 -16.44 11.12 -21.71
CA GLY A 403 -15.26 11.95 -22.05
C GLY A 403 -15.17 12.37 -23.51
N ASN A 404 -16.13 11.99 -24.35
CA ASN A 404 -16.22 12.41 -25.74
C ASN A 404 -16.79 13.84 -25.86
N THR A 405 -15.98 14.85 -25.53
CA THR A 405 -16.39 16.28 -25.56
C THR A 405 -16.52 16.86 -26.97
N ARG A 406 -15.75 16.34 -27.93
CA ARG A 406 -15.74 16.79 -29.34
C ARG A 406 -16.34 15.78 -30.32
N THR A 407 -16.28 14.50 -29.99
CA THR A 407 -16.72 13.39 -30.86
C THR A 407 -18.11 12.91 -30.44
N ARG A 408 -19.03 12.73 -31.39
CA ARG A 408 -20.38 12.21 -31.07
C ARG A 408 -20.31 10.74 -30.67
N ASP A 409 -21.11 10.35 -29.67
CA ASP A 409 -21.19 8.96 -29.16
C ASP A 409 -21.32 7.92 -30.28
N LYS A 410 -22.27 8.11 -31.21
CA LYS A 410 -22.52 7.18 -32.33
C LYS A 410 -21.27 6.89 -33.19
N VAL A 411 -20.36 7.85 -33.31
CA VAL A 411 -19.12 7.68 -34.11
C VAL A 411 -18.15 6.72 -33.41
N ILE A 412 -18.11 6.75 -32.07
CA ILE A 412 -17.31 5.81 -31.28
C ILE A 412 -18.03 4.47 -31.22
N ARG A 413 -19.33 4.49 -30.92
CA ARG A 413 -20.15 3.28 -30.73
C ARG A 413 -20.13 2.33 -31.93
N ARG A 414 -20.10 2.86 -33.17
CA ARG A 414 -20.06 2.02 -34.38
C ARG A 414 -18.74 1.27 -34.59
N GLU A 415 -17.67 1.68 -33.92
CA GLU A 415 -16.35 1.04 -34.00
C GLU A 415 -16.19 -0.02 -32.89
N ILE A 416 -17.15 -0.11 -31.95
CA ILE A 416 -17.15 -1.11 -30.90
C ILE A 416 -17.73 -2.42 -31.46
N PRO A 417 -16.98 -3.53 -31.43
CA PRO A 417 -17.40 -4.79 -32.04
C PRO A 417 -18.51 -5.52 -31.27
N ILE A 418 -18.73 -5.19 -29.99
CA ILE A 418 -19.73 -5.81 -29.10
C ILE A 418 -20.92 -4.88 -28.93
N GLN A 419 -22.13 -5.44 -28.93
CA GLN A 419 -23.39 -4.70 -28.77
C GLN A 419 -24.04 -4.92 -27.41
N GLU A 420 -24.88 -3.97 -26.99
CA GLU A 420 -25.73 -4.12 -25.82
C GLU A 420 -26.73 -5.27 -26.04
N GLY A 421 -26.90 -6.11 -25.02
CA GLY A 421 -27.66 -7.36 -25.06
C GLY A 421 -26.90 -8.55 -25.61
N GLN A 422 -25.71 -8.36 -26.19
CA GLN A 422 -24.88 -9.45 -26.69
C GLN A 422 -24.17 -10.18 -25.55
N LEU A 423 -23.92 -11.46 -25.74
CA LEU A 423 -22.95 -12.21 -24.92
C LEU A 423 -21.58 -11.54 -25.06
N PHE A 424 -20.84 -11.41 -23.95
CA PHE A 424 -19.56 -10.71 -23.91
C PHE A 424 -18.54 -11.24 -24.92
#